data_AF-A0A9W7DAU9-F1
#
_entry.id   AF-A0A9W7DAU9-F1
#
_cell.length_a   1.000
_cell.length_b   1.000
_cell.length_c   1.000
_cell.angle_alpha   90.00
_cell.angle_beta   90.00
_cell.angle_gamma   90.00
#
_symmetry.space_group_name_H-M   'P 1'
#
loop_
_entity.id
_entity.type
_entity.pdbx_description
1 polymer ?
#
loop_
_entity_poly.entity_id
_entity_poly.type
_entity_poly.pdbx_seq_one_letter_code
_entity_poly.pdbx_strand_id
1 'polypeptide(L)'
;MSLPPTIISPIFNSSYFNASNDYLTITTGDQRYLRIGGAGTFSTVNVAGNLDCGSLTINGSNLNLSGLAYVSGVTPGTASASKALLLDSSSSISGINLLQTTSLILGSSTLTSTEANYLIGLTTAVVQVNKAMTVNGSLNVSGINNLSASSITGTIQTAAQPNITSIGTLSGLTVGGNLIFTGAFPSISGLSSMTATTITGTLQTAAQPNITSIGTLSGLTVGGNLIFTGASRSITGLSSLSSASITGTLQTAAQPNITSIGTLSTLTATSITGTLQTAAQPNITSIGTLSANSYEHYWYSSDSGSA
;
A
#
# COMPACT_ATOMS: atom_id res chain seq x y z
N MET A 1 35.46 102.30 -19.32
CA MET A 1 35.24 101.66 -20.64
C MET A 1 33.77 101.80 -20.97
N SER A 2 33.46 102.54 -22.03
CA SER A 2 32.09 102.83 -22.45
C SER A 2 31.38 101.51 -22.77
N LEU A 3 30.18 101.31 -22.20
CA LEU A 3 29.26 100.28 -22.68
C LEU A 3 29.02 100.50 -24.18
N PRO A 4 28.96 99.44 -24.99
CA PRO A 4 28.61 99.58 -26.41
C PRO A 4 27.22 100.21 -26.52
N PRO A 5 26.97 101.05 -27.53
CA PRO A 5 25.70 101.74 -27.66
C PRO A 5 24.57 100.73 -27.84
N THR A 6 23.54 100.82 -26.99
CA THR A 6 22.26 100.12 -27.17
C THR A 6 21.48 100.81 -28.29
N ILE A 7 21.92 100.59 -29.52
CA ILE A 7 21.10 100.90 -30.69
C ILE A 7 20.09 99.76 -30.78
N ILE A 8 18.80 100.06 -30.58
CA ILE A 8 17.73 99.15 -31.00
C ILE A 8 17.91 99.00 -32.51
N SER A 9 18.29 97.80 -32.94
CA SER A 9 18.42 97.49 -34.35
C SER A 9 17.08 97.82 -35.04
N PRO A 10 17.03 98.70 -36.06
CA PRO A 10 15.78 99.00 -36.77
C PRO A 10 15.22 97.77 -37.50
N ILE A 11 16.01 96.70 -37.58
CA ILE A 11 15.71 95.43 -38.23
C ILE A 11 15.27 94.35 -37.21
N PHE A 12 15.50 94.55 -35.91
CA PHE A 12 15.16 93.59 -34.85
C PHE A 12 14.49 94.31 -33.68
N ASN A 13 13.20 94.57 -33.84
CA ASN A 13 12.34 95.06 -32.78
C ASN A 13 11.31 93.96 -32.45
N SER A 14 11.40 93.41 -31.24
CA SER A 14 10.56 92.29 -30.79
C SER A 14 9.06 92.64 -30.78
N SER A 15 8.70 93.92 -30.71
CA SER A 15 7.31 94.36 -30.78
C SER A 15 6.64 94.14 -32.15
N TYR A 16 7.42 93.87 -33.21
CA TYR A 16 6.93 93.53 -34.54
C TYR A 16 6.70 92.03 -34.78
N PHE A 17 6.96 91.17 -33.78
CA PHE A 17 6.78 89.71 -33.87
C PHE A 17 5.87 89.19 -32.74
N ASN A 18 4.66 89.73 -32.63
CA ASN A 18 3.71 89.46 -31.53
C ASN A 18 2.47 88.65 -31.98
N ALA A 19 2.30 88.35 -33.26
CA ALA A 19 1.26 87.47 -33.77
C ALA A 19 1.72 86.00 -33.80
N SER A 20 0.78 85.06 -33.70
CA SER A 20 1.08 83.61 -33.65
C SER A 20 1.82 83.05 -34.88
N ASN A 21 1.92 83.82 -35.96
CA ASN A 21 2.53 83.42 -37.24
C ASN A 21 3.72 84.31 -37.61
N ASP A 22 4.19 85.17 -36.71
CA ASP A 22 5.36 86.00 -36.97
C ASP A 22 6.62 85.12 -36.88
N TYR A 23 7.41 85.10 -37.96
CA TYR A 23 8.62 84.29 -38.05
C TYR A 23 9.83 85.16 -38.37
N LEU A 24 10.95 84.83 -37.75
CA LEU A 24 12.23 85.46 -38.02
C LEU A 24 13.00 84.62 -39.06
N THR A 25 13.10 85.11 -40.29
CA THR A 25 13.89 84.48 -41.35
C THR A 25 15.29 85.09 -41.40
N ILE A 26 16.33 84.33 -41.07
CA ILE A 26 17.73 84.77 -41.18
C ILE A 26 18.37 84.06 -42.38
N THR A 27 18.35 84.71 -43.55
CA THR A 27 18.75 84.07 -44.81
C THR A 27 20.27 84.05 -45.02
N THR A 28 21.05 84.95 -44.41
CA THR A 28 22.52 85.03 -44.58
C THR A 28 23.22 85.75 -43.41
N GLY A 29 23.17 85.20 -42.19
CA GLY A 29 23.95 85.71 -41.06
C GLY A 29 25.33 85.04 -40.97
N ASP A 30 26.40 85.81 -40.72
CA ASP A 30 27.71 85.27 -40.33
C ASP A 30 27.54 84.39 -39.07
N GLN A 31 27.91 83.10 -39.17
CA GLN A 31 27.61 82.06 -38.17
C GLN A 31 28.13 82.40 -36.75
N ARG A 32 29.09 83.32 -36.64
CA ARG A 32 29.63 83.79 -35.35
C ARG A 32 28.64 84.65 -34.55
N TYR A 33 27.66 85.27 -35.21
CA TYR A 33 26.63 86.09 -34.56
C TYR A 33 25.29 85.35 -34.41
N LEU A 34 25.18 84.13 -34.94
CA LEU A 34 24.00 83.29 -34.88
C LEU A 34 24.01 82.35 -33.67
N ARG A 35 24.61 82.79 -32.57
CA ARG A 35 24.49 82.05 -31.31
C ARG A 35 23.19 82.50 -30.66
N ILE A 36 22.12 81.71 -30.82
CA ILE A 36 20.97 81.76 -29.91
C ILE A 36 21.42 81.12 -28.59
N GLY A 37 22.39 81.76 -27.94
CA GLY A 37 23.03 81.32 -26.71
C GLY A 37 22.77 82.36 -25.65
N GLY A 38 21.73 82.11 -24.88
CA GLY A 38 21.33 82.81 -23.68
C GLY A 38 20.32 81.91 -22.96
N ALA A 39 20.18 82.04 -21.64
CA ALA A 39 19.26 81.23 -20.83
C ALA A 39 17.78 81.55 -21.12
N GLY A 40 17.34 81.37 -22.36
CA GLY A 40 15.97 81.56 -22.82
C GLY A 40 15.37 80.23 -23.28
N THR A 41 14.26 79.84 -22.67
CA THR A 41 13.42 78.73 -23.11
C THR A 41 12.53 79.22 -24.23
N PHE A 42 12.63 78.63 -25.42
CA PHE A 42 11.58 78.78 -26.42
C PHE A 42 10.36 77.99 -25.96
N SER A 43 9.19 78.59 -25.98
CA SER A 43 7.93 77.89 -25.68
C SER A 43 7.63 76.81 -26.72
N THR A 44 7.94 77.07 -28.00
CA THR A 44 7.90 76.09 -29.10
C THR A 44 8.93 76.43 -30.19
N VAL A 45 9.46 75.41 -30.86
CA VAL A 45 10.27 75.53 -32.07
C VAL A 45 9.64 74.63 -33.12
N ASN A 46 9.08 75.21 -34.19
CA ASN A 46 8.52 74.46 -35.31
C ASN A 46 9.52 74.41 -36.48
N VAL A 47 9.97 73.21 -36.85
CA VAL A 47 10.89 72.99 -37.97
C VAL A 47 10.12 72.29 -39.07
N ALA A 48 9.82 73.00 -40.16
CA ALA A 48 9.06 72.47 -41.29
C ALA A 48 9.81 71.39 -42.11
N GLY A 49 11.08 71.14 -41.80
CA GLY A 49 11.94 70.17 -42.45
C GLY A 49 12.84 69.43 -41.46
N ASN A 50 14.05 69.07 -41.89
CA ASN A 50 14.98 68.35 -41.04
C ASN A 50 15.63 69.29 -40.01
N LEU A 51 15.71 68.84 -38.76
CA LEU A 51 16.54 69.49 -37.74
C LEU A 51 17.96 68.89 -37.82
N ASP A 52 18.81 69.51 -38.64
CA ASP A 52 20.23 69.17 -38.71
C ASP A 52 20.98 69.88 -37.59
N CYS A 53 21.23 69.15 -36.50
CA CYS A 53 21.89 69.68 -35.31
C CYS A 53 22.98 68.72 -34.84
N GLY A 54 24.10 69.27 -34.36
CA GLY A 54 25.22 68.46 -33.86
C GLY A 54 24.88 67.66 -32.59
N SER A 55 23.90 68.12 -31.81
CA SER A 55 23.29 67.38 -30.70
C SER A 55 21.89 67.93 -30.40
N LEU A 56 20.96 67.03 -30.07
CA LEU A 56 19.60 67.40 -29.67
C LEU A 56 19.43 67.15 -28.17
N THR A 57 19.41 68.21 -27.36
CA THR A 57 19.19 68.11 -25.91
C THR A 57 17.73 68.42 -25.58
N ILE A 58 16.99 67.46 -25.03
CA ILE A 58 15.60 67.64 -24.59
C ILE A 58 15.57 67.51 -23.07
N ASN A 59 15.02 68.51 -22.38
CA ASN A 59 14.96 68.56 -20.91
C ASN A 59 16.32 68.33 -20.23
N GLY A 60 17.38 68.93 -20.78
CA GLY A 60 18.74 68.83 -20.25
C GLY A 60 19.47 67.50 -20.54
N SER A 61 18.81 66.54 -21.19
CA SER A 61 19.44 65.26 -21.58
C SER A 61 19.71 65.23 -23.08
N ASN A 62 20.94 64.86 -23.47
CA ASN A 62 21.27 64.66 -24.88
C ASN A 62 20.52 63.43 -25.41
N LEU A 63 19.65 63.63 -26.39
CA LEU A 63 18.91 62.56 -27.05
C LEU A 63 19.85 61.84 -28.01
N ASN A 64 20.20 60.60 -27.67
CA ASN A 64 21.02 59.76 -28.52
C ASN A 64 20.20 59.25 -29.73
N LEU A 65 20.29 59.97 -30.85
CA LEU A 65 19.54 59.67 -32.08
C LEU A 65 20.03 58.43 -32.82
N SER A 66 21.20 57.86 -32.47
CA SER A 66 21.75 56.67 -33.14
C SER A 66 20.86 55.43 -32.99
N GLY A 67 20.03 55.36 -31.93
CA GLY A 67 19.11 54.26 -31.66
C GLY A 67 17.71 54.40 -32.29
N LEU A 68 17.33 55.60 -32.76
CA LEU A 68 15.96 55.90 -33.16
C LEU A 68 15.49 55.07 -34.36
N ALA A 69 16.41 54.75 -35.27
CA ALA A 69 16.14 53.88 -36.41
C ALA A 69 15.72 52.45 -36.01
N TYR A 70 16.19 51.95 -34.86
CA TYR A 70 15.89 50.61 -34.35
C TYR A 70 14.60 50.54 -33.53
N VAL A 71 14.05 51.67 -33.09
CA VAL A 71 12.83 51.74 -32.26
C VAL A 71 11.65 52.42 -32.95
N SER A 72 11.89 53.14 -34.05
CA SER A 72 10.84 53.78 -34.86
C SER A 72 9.90 52.72 -35.46
N GLY A 73 8.59 52.90 -35.21
CA GLY A 73 7.52 52.02 -35.70
C GLY A 73 7.33 50.72 -34.90
N VAL A 74 8.08 50.50 -33.81
CA VAL A 74 7.88 49.35 -32.92
C VAL A 74 6.92 49.73 -31.79
N THR A 75 5.88 48.91 -31.56
CA THR A 75 5.04 49.04 -30.37
C THR A 75 5.74 48.37 -29.19
N PRO A 76 5.84 49.01 -28.01
CA PRO A 76 6.38 48.36 -26.80
C PRO A 76 5.72 47.00 -26.54
N GLY A 77 6.52 45.99 -26.23
CA GLY A 77 6.07 44.61 -26.06
C GLY A 77 5.79 43.85 -27.35
N THR A 78 6.11 44.39 -28.54
CA THR A 78 6.00 43.65 -29.82
C THR A 78 7.37 43.47 -30.48
N ALA A 79 7.68 42.24 -30.90
CA ALA A 79 8.87 41.98 -31.71
C ALA A 79 8.58 42.26 -33.19
N SER A 80 9.33 43.19 -33.80
CA SER A 80 9.29 43.46 -35.23
C SER A 80 10.61 43.04 -35.89
N ALA A 81 10.52 42.48 -37.10
CA ALA A 81 11.69 42.02 -37.83
C ALA A 81 12.71 43.15 -38.03
N SER A 82 13.99 42.87 -37.76
CA SER A 82 15.12 43.81 -37.93
C SER A 82 15.06 45.08 -37.07
N LYS A 83 14.34 45.06 -35.94
CA LYS A 83 14.25 46.16 -34.97
C LYS A 83 14.66 45.69 -33.57
N ALA A 84 14.79 46.62 -32.63
CA ALA A 84 15.06 46.29 -31.24
C ALA A 84 13.87 45.53 -30.60
N LEU A 85 14.16 44.68 -29.60
CA LEU A 85 13.15 44.09 -28.73
C LEU A 85 12.87 45.07 -27.58
N LEU A 86 11.67 45.67 -27.56
CA LEU A 86 11.24 46.56 -26.49
C LEU A 86 10.24 45.84 -25.60
N LEU A 87 10.42 45.98 -24.29
CA LEU A 87 9.47 45.51 -23.30
C LEU A 87 8.24 46.44 -23.24
N ASP A 88 7.06 45.92 -22.91
CA ASP A 88 5.90 46.74 -22.56
C ASP A 88 5.98 47.27 -21.11
N SER A 89 4.93 47.98 -20.67
CA SER A 89 4.82 48.49 -19.29
C SER A 89 4.84 47.41 -18.21
N SER A 90 4.59 46.15 -18.57
CA SER A 90 4.64 44.98 -17.70
C SER A 90 5.93 44.19 -17.87
N SER A 91 6.95 44.77 -18.51
CA SER A 91 8.22 44.12 -18.82
C SER A 91 8.09 42.86 -19.70
N SER A 92 7.04 42.77 -20.51
CA SER A 92 6.74 41.60 -21.36
C SER A 92 7.10 41.83 -22.84
N ILE A 93 7.30 40.73 -23.58
CA ILE A 93 7.49 40.71 -25.04
C ILE A 93 6.47 39.74 -25.65
N SER A 94 5.84 40.15 -26.75
CA SER A 94 4.88 39.37 -27.55
C SER A 94 5.25 39.39 -29.03
N GLY A 95 4.73 38.43 -29.80
CA GLY A 95 4.92 38.37 -31.26
C GLY A 95 6.24 37.73 -31.74
N ILE A 96 7.06 37.15 -30.85
CA ILE A 96 8.23 36.35 -31.26
C ILE A 96 7.72 34.99 -31.75
N ASN A 97 7.82 34.74 -33.06
CA ASN A 97 7.41 33.47 -33.67
C ASN A 97 8.39 32.32 -33.34
N LEU A 98 9.71 32.57 -33.37
CA LEU A 98 10.75 31.59 -33.09
C LEU A 98 11.85 32.26 -32.27
N LEU A 99 12.18 31.65 -31.13
CA LEU A 99 13.29 32.08 -30.27
C LEU A 99 14.39 31.01 -30.31
N GLN A 100 15.40 31.22 -31.13
CA GLN A 100 16.59 30.35 -31.19
C GLN A 100 17.63 30.91 -30.21
N THR A 101 17.88 30.19 -29.12
CA THR A 101 18.89 30.55 -28.13
C THR A 101 19.60 29.28 -27.65
N THR A 102 20.87 29.42 -27.24
CA THR A 102 21.63 28.32 -26.63
C THR A 102 21.09 27.96 -25.24
N SER A 103 20.68 28.98 -24.48
CA SER A 103 20.07 28.85 -23.16
C SER A 103 19.01 29.93 -22.96
N LEU A 104 17.90 29.61 -22.31
CA LEU A 104 16.87 30.57 -21.90
C LEU A 104 16.76 30.56 -20.38
N ILE A 105 16.92 31.71 -19.72
CA ILE A 105 16.76 31.81 -18.26
C ILE A 105 15.32 32.21 -17.95
N LEU A 106 14.60 31.36 -17.21
CA LEU A 106 13.25 31.59 -16.71
C LEU A 106 13.30 31.76 -15.18
N GLY A 107 13.24 33.00 -14.71
CA GLY A 107 13.49 33.34 -13.30
C GLY A 107 14.94 33.06 -12.93
N SER A 108 15.19 32.15 -11.99
CA SER A 108 16.53 31.69 -11.61
C SER A 108 16.94 30.38 -12.30
N SER A 109 16.07 29.77 -13.13
CA SER A 109 16.33 28.49 -13.78
C SER A 109 16.80 28.68 -15.22
N THR A 110 17.84 27.96 -15.63
CA THR A 110 18.31 27.98 -17.02
C THR A 110 17.72 26.78 -17.75
N LEU A 111 16.97 27.00 -18.82
CA LEU A 111 16.56 25.99 -19.77
C LEU A 111 17.64 25.85 -20.84
N THR A 112 18.41 24.78 -20.76
CA THR A 112 19.42 24.41 -21.76
C THR A 112 18.81 23.62 -22.92
N SER A 113 19.56 23.43 -24.00
CA SER A 113 19.16 22.53 -25.10
C SER A 113 18.93 21.08 -24.63
N THR A 114 19.68 20.60 -23.64
CA THR A 114 19.52 19.27 -23.05
C THR A 114 18.18 19.13 -22.33
N GLU A 115 17.80 20.10 -21.50
CA GLU A 115 16.53 20.06 -20.77
C GLU A 115 15.34 20.30 -21.70
N ALA A 116 15.49 21.19 -22.69
CA ALA A 116 14.48 21.40 -23.73
C ALA A 116 14.21 20.10 -24.50
N ASN A 117 15.24 19.28 -24.77
CA ASN A 117 15.08 17.98 -25.41
C ASN A 117 14.19 17.02 -24.60
N TYR A 118 14.04 17.18 -23.29
CA TYR A 118 13.12 16.35 -22.50
C TYR A 118 11.64 16.62 -22.81
N LEU A 119 11.32 17.79 -23.39
CA LEU A 119 9.94 18.23 -23.67
C LEU A 119 9.49 18.00 -25.12
N ILE A 120 10.42 17.79 -26.06
CA ILE A 120 10.10 17.64 -27.49
C ILE A 120 9.58 16.23 -27.78
N GLY A 121 8.47 16.14 -28.54
CA GLY A 121 7.93 14.86 -29.05
C GLY A 121 7.04 14.10 -28.06
N LEU A 122 6.67 14.72 -26.94
CA LEU A 122 5.80 14.13 -25.93
C LEU A 122 4.42 13.80 -26.51
N THR A 123 4.02 12.53 -26.39
CA THR A 123 2.63 12.10 -26.57
C THR A 123 1.99 12.01 -25.20
N THR A 124 0.80 12.57 -25.02
CA THR A 124 0.08 12.46 -23.75
C THR A 124 -0.11 10.99 -23.38
N ALA A 125 -0.05 10.69 -22.08
CA ALA A 125 -0.22 9.35 -21.50
C ALA A 125 0.93 8.35 -21.66
N VAL A 126 1.96 8.59 -22.48
CA VAL A 126 3.02 7.60 -22.73
C VAL A 126 4.37 8.11 -22.22
N VAL A 127 4.98 7.35 -21.31
CA VAL A 127 6.36 7.59 -20.89
C VAL A 127 7.29 7.24 -22.04
N GLN A 128 8.06 8.24 -22.49
CA GLN A 128 9.09 8.06 -23.50
C GLN A 128 10.48 8.04 -22.84
N VAL A 129 11.42 7.30 -23.44
CA VAL A 129 12.80 7.19 -22.94
C VAL A 129 13.47 8.56 -22.92
N ASN A 130 14.08 8.93 -21.78
CA ASN A 130 14.80 10.19 -21.59
C ASN A 130 13.96 11.45 -21.86
N LYS A 131 12.65 11.39 -21.58
CA LYS A 131 11.74 12.53 -21.71
C LYS A 131 11.03 12.81 -20.39
N ALA A 132 10.42 13.99 -20.28
CA ALA A 132 9.54 14.30 -19.17
C ALA A 132 8.34 13.34 -19.14
N MET A 133 7.89 12.96 -17.94
CA MET A 133 6.67 12.17 -17.77
C MET A 133 5.46 13.10 -17.85
N THR A 134 4.46 12.73 -18.64
CA THR A 134 3.16 13.41 -18.69
C THR A 134 2.03 12.46 -18.33
N VAL A 135 0.94 13.01 -17.80
CA VAL A 135 -0.30 12.28 -17.55
C VAL A 135 -1.32 12.59 -18.65
N ASN A 136 -2.31 11.72 -18.84
CA ASN A 136 -3.42 12.00 -19.75
C ASN A 136 -4.51 12.88 -19.09
N GLY A 137 -5.58 13.18 -19.82
CA GLY A 137 -6.71 13.99 -19.28
C GLY A 137 -7.44 13.36 -18.09
N SER A 138 -7.20 12.06 -17.82
CA SER A 138 -7.71 11.33 -16.66
C SER A 138 -6.64 11.08 -15.59
N LEU A 139 -5.48 11.75 -15.70
CA LEU A 139 -4.32 11.60 -14.81
C LEU A 139 -3.65 10.21 -14.83
N ASN A 140 -3.84 9.43 -15.90
CA ASN A 140 -3.20 8.13 -16.06
C ASN A 140 -1.81 8.25 -16.71
N VAL A 141 -0.93 7.30 -16.36
CA VAL A 141 0.40 7.10 -16.96
C VAL A 141 0.49 5.69 -17.54
N SER A 142 1.07 5.54 -18.73
CA SER A 142 1.35 4.26 -19.38
C SER A 142 2.79 4.20 -19.92
N GLY A 143 3.30 3.00 -20.21
CA GLY A 143 4.65 2.81 -20.77
C GLY A 143 5.79 2.76 -19.73
N ILE A 144 5.48 2.62 -18.44
CA ILE A 144 6.49 2.35 -17.41
C ILE A 144 6.77 0.85 -17.36
N ASN A 145 8.01 0.44 -17.65
CA ASN A 145 8.43 -0.96 -17.55
C ASN A 145 8.66 -1.41 -16.11
N ASN A 146 9.30 -0.57 -15.29
CA ASN A 146 9.57 -0.83 -13.87
C ASN A 146 9.35 0.44 -13.06
N LEU A 147 8.47 0.38 -12.05
CA LEU A 147 8.24 1.47 -11.12
C LEU A 147 8.97 1.17 -9.80
N SER A 148 10.02 1.93 -9.51
CA SER A 148 10.67 1.93 -8.19
C SER A 148 10.10 3.09 -7.37
N ALA A 149 9.36 2.80 -6.32
CA ALA A 149 8.76 3.79 -5.44
C ALA A 149 8.88 3.34 -3.97
N SER A 150 9.13 4.29 -3.06
CA SER A 150 9.16 3.99 -1.61
C SER A 150 7.79 3.58 -1.06
N SER A 151 6.73 4.14 -1.64
CA SER A 151 5.34 3.83 -1.31
C SER A 151 4.49 3.94 -2.57
N ILE A 152 3.52 3.03 -2.70
CA ILE A 152 2.44 3.10 -3.69
C ILE A 152 1.14 3.15 -2.90
N THR A 153 0.36 4.23 -3.05
CA THR A 153 -0.96 4.37 -2.44
C THR A 153 -2.05 4.18 -3.49
N GLY A 154 -3.24 3.72 -3.08
CA GLY A 154 -4.36 3.44 -3.97
C GLY A 154 -4.60 1.95 -4.23
N THR A 155 -5.32 1.64 -5.30
CA THR A 155 -5.71 0.27 -5.66
C THR A 155 -4.86 -0.28 -6.80
N ILE A 156 -4.44 -1.54 -6.69
CA ILE A 156 -3.88 -2.30 -7.81
C ILE A 156 -5.04 -3.05 -8.48
N GLN A 157 -5.40 -2.64 -9.69
CA GLN A 157 -6.64 -3.10 -10.35
C GLN A 157 -6.44 -4.35 -11.23
N THR A 158 -5.21 -4.82 -11.42
CA THR A 158 -4.93 -6.02 -12.22
C THR A 158 -5.36 -7.27 -11.48
N ALA A 159 -6.28 -8.05 -12.04
CA ALA A 159 -6.79 -9.27 -11.40
C ALA A 159 -5.69 -10.31 -11.12
N ALA A 160 -4.75 -10.49 -12.06
CA ALA A 160 -3.61 -11.39 -11.88
C ALA A 160 -2.35 -10.57 -11.49
N GLN A 161 -1.74 -10.94 -10.37
CA GLN A 161 -0.53 -10.29 -9.83
C GLN A 161 0.60 -11.31 -9.60
N PRO A 162 1.07 -12.02 -10.66
CA PRO A 162 1.97 -13.17 -10.50
C PRO A 162 3.36 -12.84 -9.93
N ASN A 163 3.76 -11.56 -9.97
CA ASN A 163 5.11 -11.13 -9.59
C ASN A 163 5.18 -10.48 -8.19
N ILE A 164 4.10 -10.50 -7.40
CA ILE A 164 4.14 -10.06 -6.00
C ILE A 164 4.73 -11.21 -5.16
N THR A 165 6.00 -11.07 -4.75
CA THR A 165 6.71 -12.09 -3.96
C THR A 165 6.75 -11.78 -2.47
N SER A 166 6.46 -10.55 -2.08
CA SER A 166 6.38 -10.12 -0.68
C SER A 166 5.36 -9.00 -0.52
N ILE A 167 4.70 -9.01 0.63
CA ILE A 167 3.75 -7.97 1.05
C ILE A 167 4.06 -7.61 2.51
N GLY A 168 3.64 -6.42 2.93
CA GLY A 168 3.65 -6.06 4.34
C GLY A 168 2.50 -6.69 5.12
N THR A 169 2.05 -6.00 6.18
CA THR A 169 0.87 -6.43 6.96
C THR A 169 -0.42 -6.06 6.23
N LEU A 170 -1.31 -7.03 6.03
CA LEU A 170 -2.68 -6.79 5.59
C LEU A 170 -3.61 -6.71 6.79
N SER A 171 -4.47 -5.68 6.85
CA SER A 171 -5.57 -5.61 7.83
C SER A 171 -6.75 -6.52 7.46
N GLY A 172 -6.87 -6.89 6.19
CA GLY A 172 -7.87 -7.81 5.68
C GLY A 172 -7.44 -8.41 4.35
N LEU A 173 -7.83 -9.66 4.13
CA LEU A 173 -7.59 -10.39 2.89
C LEU A 173 -8.84 -11.21 2.57
N THR A 174 -9.43 -10.99 1.39
CA THR A 174 -10.50 -11.84 0.85
C THR A 174 -9.92 -12.62 -0.32
N VAL A 175 -9.96 -13.94 -0.24
CA VAL A 175 -9.49 -14.84 -1.32
C VAL A 175 -10.72 -15.55 -1.88
N GLY A 176 -11.01 -15.36 -3.17
CA GLY A 176 -12.14 -16.01 -3.83
C GLY A 176 -11.94 -17.50 -4.12
N GLY A 177 -10.71 -17.99 -3.99
CA GLY A 177 -10.33 -19.40 -4.16
C GLY A 177 -9.50 -19.91 -2.97
N ASN A 178 -8.53 -20.79 -3.26
CA ASN A 178 -7.69 -21.37 -2.21
C ASN A 178 -6.61 -20.40 -1.75
N LEU A 179 -6.42 -20.31 -0.43
CA LEU A 179 -5.23 -19.70 0.18
C LEU A 179 -4.21 -20.80 0.47
N ILE A 180 -3.07 -20.77 -0.23
CA ILE A 180 -1.99 -21.74 -0.08
C ILE A 180 -0.86 -21.12 0.71
N PHE A 181 -0.54 -21.71 1.85
CA PHE A 181 0.62 -21.34 2.67
C PHE A 181 1.81 -22.21 2.27
N THR A 182 2.85 -21.62 1.69
CA THR A 182 4.10 -22.32 1.34
C THR A 182 5.17 -22.13 2.42
N GLY A 183 5.64 -23.22 3.05
CA GLY A 183 6.65 -23.18 4.11
C GLY A 183 6.07 -23.37 5.52
N ALA A 184 6.90 -23.18 6.55
CA ALA A 184 6.49 -23.32 7.94
C ALA A 184 5.84 -22.03 8.45
N PHE A 185 4.52 -22.03 8.60
CA PHE A 185 3.79 -20.95 9.27
C PHE A 185 3.46 -21.37 10.71
N PRO A 186 3.84 -20.58 11.72
CA PRO A 186 3.75 -21.01 13.12
C PRO A 186 2.31 -21.10 13.62
N SER A 187 1.39 -20.27 13.12
CA SER A 187 -0.02 -20.29 13.52
C SER A 187 -0.91 -19.51 12.57
N ILE A 188 -2.21 -19.83 12.58
CA ILE A 188 -3.29 -19.01 12.03
C ILE A 188 -4.18 -18.63 13.22
N SER A 189 -4.32 -17.34 13.51
CA SER A 189 -5.10 -16.82 14.65
C SER A 189 -6.23 -15.91 14.16
N GLY A 190 -7.23 -15.66 15.03
CA GLY A 190 -8.35 -14.75 14.72
C GLY A 190 -9.45 -15.35 13.83
N LEU A 191 -9.40 -16.65 13.51
CA LEU A 191 -10.48 -17.32 12.79
C LEU A 191 -11.73 -17.43 13.68
N SER A 192 -12.87 -16.92 13.22
CA SER A 192 -14.16 -17.14 13.89
C SER A 192 -14.69 -18.56 13.69
N SER A 193 -14.36 -19.19 12.56
CA SER A 193 -14.71 -20.58 12.24
C SER A 193 -13.76 -21.11 11.16
N MET A 194 -13.54 -22.42 11.15
CA MET A 194 -12.80 -23.12 10.12
C MET A 194 -13.67 -24.27 9.60
N THR A 195 -13.98 -24.25 8.31
CA THR A 195 -14.64 -25.37 7.62
C THR A 195 -13.58 -26.07 6.77
N ALA A 196 -13.21 -27.30 7.13
CA ALA A 196 -12.19 -28.07 6.44
C ALA A 196 -12.66 -29.53 6.27
N THR A 197 -12.37 -30.13 5.12
CA THR A 197 -12.63 -31.55 4.86
C THR A 197 -11.57 -32.45 5.50
N THR A 198 -10.35 -31.94 5.69
CA THR A 198 -9.24 -32.65 6.31
C THR A 198 -8.41 -31.68 7.11
N ILE A 199 -8.14 -32.03 8.36
CA ILE A 199 -7.22 -31.32 9.24
C ILE A 199 -6.16 -32.35 9.65
N THR A 200 -4.92 -32.14 9.22
CA THR A 200 -3.78 -32.97 9.64
C THR A 200 -3.01 -32.27 10.76
N GLY A 201 -2.45 -33.05 11.68
CA GLY A 201 -1.66 -32.52 12.80
C GLY A 201 -2.32 -32.79 14.16
N THR A 202 -1.86 -32.09 15.18
CA THR A 202 -2.35 -32.23 16.55
C THR A 202 -3.27 -31.07 16.94
N LEU A 203 -4.34 -31.38 17.65
CA LEU A 203 -5.13 -30.38 18.37
C LEU A 203 -4.54 -30.25 19.78
N GLN A 204 -3.92 -29.11 20.08
CA GLN A 204 -3.10 -28.94 21.30
C GLN A 204 -3.87 -28.33 22.49
N THR A 205 -5.14 -27.97 22.34
CA THR A 205 -5.94 -27.44 23.45
C THR A 205 -6.21 -28.54 24.47
N ALA A 206 -5.73 -28.38 25.71
CA ALA A 206 -5.86 -29.37 26.77
C ALA A 206 -7.32 -29.80 27.03
N ALA A 207 -8.27 -28.89 26.85
CA ALA A 207 -9.71 -29.18 26.85
C ALA A 207 -10.31 -28.86 25.47
N GLN A 208 -11.12 -29.78 24.95
CA GLN A 208 -11.81 -29.65 23.66
C GLN A 208 -13.34 -29.73 23.86
N PRO A 209 -13.95 -28.78 24.60
CA PRO A 209 -15.34 -28.90 25.04
C PRO A 209 -16.37 -28.89 23.91
N ASN A 210 -16.01 -28.37 22.74
CA ASN A 210 -16.90 -28.22 21.60
C ASN A 210 -16.84 -29.39 20.60
N ILE A 211 -16.09 -30.45 20.89
CA ILE A 211 -16.13 -31.68 20.09
C ILE A 211 -17.35 -32.51 20.55
N THR A 212 -18.43 -32.44 19.78
CA THR A 212 -19.69 -33.17 20.08
C THR A 212 -19.86 -34.46 19.27
N SER A 213 -19.07 -34.62 18.21
CA SER A 213 -19.02 -35.83 17.40
C SER A 213 -17.61 -36.03 16.86
N ILE A 214 -17.19 -37.29 16.83
CA ILE A 214 -15.96 -37.75 16.19
C ILE A 214 -16.33 -38.76 15.12
N GLY A 215 -15.52 -38.86 14.07
CA GLY A 215 -15.62 -39.93 13.10
C GLY A 215 -15.14 -41.27 13.67
N THR A 216 -14.70 -42.17 12.80
CA THR A 216 -14.07 -43.43 13.21
C THR A 216 -12.66 -43.18 13.71
N LEU A 217 -12.35 -43.63 14.94
CA LEU A 217 -11.00 -43.68 15.46
C LEU A 217 -10.41 -45.08 15.23
N SER A 218 -9.19 -45.16 14.69
CA SER A 218 -8.41 -46.42 14.66
C SER A 218 -7.79 -46.75 16.02
N GLY A 219 -7.63 -45.75 16.87
CA GLY A 219 -7.10 -45.87 18.22
C GLY A 219 -7.48 -44.67 19.08
N LEU A 220 -7.68 -44.90 20.37
CA LEU A 220 -7.97 -43.89 21.36
C LEU A 220 -7.21 -44.22 22.64
N THR A 221 -6.33 -43.31 23.07
CA THR A 221 -5.68 -43.38 24.37
C THR A 221 -6.26 -42.28 25.25
N VAL A 222 -6.88 -42.64 26.37
CA VAL A 222 -7.42 -41.71 27.35
C VAL A 222 -6.53 -41.76 28.60
N GLY A 223 -5.85 -40.66 28.92
CA GLY A 223 -4.98 -40.59 30.11
C GLY A 223 -5.74 -40.52 31.44
N GLY A 224 -7.04 -40.20 31.40
CA GLY A 224 -7.94 -40.17 32.55
C GLY A 224 -9.13 -41.11 32.36
N ASN A 225 -10.30 -40.71 32.87
CA ASN A 225 -11.51 -41.50 32.77
C ASN A 225 -12.19 -41.35 31.40
N LEU A 226 -12.64 -42.46 30.82
CA LEU A 226 -13.57 -42.46 29.69
C LEU A 226 -15.02 -42.47 30.22
N ILE A 227 -15.75 -41.38 30.01
CA ILE A 227 -17.13 -41.21 30.50
C ILE A 227 -18.09 -41.17 29.31
N PHE A 228 -19.03 -42.11 29.27
CA PHE A 228 -20.14 -42.09 28.32
C PHE A 228 -21.35 -41.39 28.94
N THR A 229 -21.86 -40.36 28.28
CA THR A 229 -23.12 -39.69 28.62
C THR A 229 -24.24 -40.19 27.68
N GLY A 230 -25.49 -40.17 28.15
CA GLY A 230 -26.64 -40.67 27.39
C GLY A 230 -26.98 -42.17 27.59
N ALA A 231 -27.92 -42.67 26.79
CA ALA A 231 -28.57 -43.98 27.02
C ALA A 231 -27.83 -45.19 26.43
N SER A 232 -27.06 -45.02 25.35
CA SER A 232 -26.28 -46.12 24.73
C SER A 232 -24.84 -46.12 25.24
N ARG A 233 -24.52 -47.05 26.15
CA ARG A 233 -23.21 -47.15 26.83
C ARG A 233 -22.52 -48.48 26.54
N SER A 234 -22.43 -48.86 25.26
CA SER A 234 -21.85 -50.15 24.84
C SER A 234 -20.42 -49.96 24.33
N ILE A 235 -19.50 -50.79 24.81
CA ILE A 235 -18.15 -50.95 24.26
C ILE A 235 -18.13 -52.30 23.57
N THR A 236 -17.94 -52.31 22.25
CA THR A 236 -17.85 -53.54 21.45
C THR A 236 -16.44 -53.69 20.86
N GLY A 237 -16.03 -54.92 20.53
CA GLY A 237 -14.70 -55.18 19.95
C GLY A 237 -13.53 -55.06 20.91
N LEU A 238 -13.77 -54.99 22.23
CA LEU A 238 -12.71 -54.95 23.23
C LEU A 238 -12.03 -56.32 23.34
N SER A 239 -10.71 -56.37 23.14
CA SER A 239 -9.92 -57.61 23.25
C SER A 239 -9.69 -58.04 24.70
N SER A 240 -9.58 -57.08 25.62
CA SER A 240 -9.31 -57.32 27.04
C SER A 240 -9.77 -56.13 27.89
N LEU A 241 -10.35 -56.41 29.06
CA LEU A 241 -10.65 -55.41 30.07
C LEU A 241 -9.78 -55.66 31.31
N SER A 242 -8.98 -54.67 31.70
CA SER A 242 -8.26 -54.65 32.97
C SER A 242 -8.85 -53.55 33.84
N SER A 243 -9.54 -53.94 34.91
CA SER A 243 -10.24 -53.00 35.79
C SER A 243 -10.18 -53.48 37.23
N ALA A 244 -10.03 -52.56 38.18
CA ALA A 244 -10.08 -52.87 39.62
C ALA A 244 -11.48 -53.31 40.07
N SER A 245 -12.52 -52.82 39.40
CA SER A 245 -13.91 -53.18 39.69
C SER A 245 -14.74 -53.17 38.41
N ILE A 246 -15.61 -54.16 38.29
CA ILE A 246 -16.66 -54.24 37.28
C ILE A 246 -17.98 -54.33 38.04
N THR A 247 -18.86 -53.36 37.83
CA THR A 247 -20.21 -53.37 38.40
C THR A 247 -21.24 -53.68 37.30
N GLY A 248 -22.32 -54.38 37.66
CA GLY A 248 -23.36 -54.78 36.73
C GLY A 248 -23.39 -56.30 36.47
N THR A 249 -23.96 -56.69 35.33
CA THR A 249 -24.11 -58.11 34.94
C THR A 249 -23.10 -58.47 33.85
N LEU A 250 -22.50 -59.65 33.95
CA LEU A 250 -21.65 -60.20 32.90
C LEU A 250 -22.44 -61.26 32.11
N GLN A 251 -22.92 -60.89 30.91
CA GLN A 251 -23.86 -61.68 30.11
C GLN A 251 -23.18 -62.60 29.08
N THR A 252 -22.10 -63.28 29.47
CA THR A 252 -21.42 -64.25 28.60
C THR A 252 -22.01 -65.65 28.84
N ALA A 253 -22.33 -66.40 27.77
CA ALA A 253 -22.91 -67.75 27.90
C ALA A 253 -22.02 -68.73 28.68
N ALA A 254 -20.69 -68.64 28.53
CA ALA A 254 -19.71 -69.41 29.30
C ALA A 254 -18.56 -68.51 29.75
N GLN A 255 -18.08 -68.71 30.98
CA GLN A 255 -16.98 -67.96 31.60
C GLN A 255 -15.81 -68.89 31.97
N PRO A 256 -15.20 -69.59 31.00
CA PRO A 256 -14.21 -70.64 31.28
C PRO A 256 -12.92 -70.12 31.94
N ASN A 257 -12.65 -68.81 31.83
CA ASN A 257 -11.40 -68.21 32.30
C ASN A 257 -11.49 -67.55 33.69
N ILE A 258 -12.57 -67.79 34.45
CA ILE A 258 -12.64 -67.37 35.86
C ILE A 258 -11.83 -68.38 36.70
N THR A 259 -10.62 -68.00 37.11
CA THR A 259 -9.73 -68.85 37.94
C THR A 259 -9.92 -68.66 39.43
N SER A 260 -10.59 -67.59 39.85
CA SER A 260 -10.89 -67.27 41.24
C SER A 260 -12.09 -66.33 41.31
N ILE A 261 -12.92 -66.50 42.33
CA ILE A 261 -13.97 -65.55 42.69
C ILE A 261 -13.69 -64.99 44.08
N GLY A 262 -14.08 -63.74 44.33
CA GLY A 262 -14.11 -63.16 45.67
C GLY A 262 -15.28 -63.73 46.49
N THR A 263 -16.04 -62.86 47.16
CA THR A 263 -17.26 -63.27 47.86
C THR A 263 -18.43 -63.41 46.88
N LEU A 264 -19.03 -64.59 46.81
CA LEU A 264 -20.25 -64.85 46.04
C LEU A 264 -21.43 -65.01 47.00
N SER A 265 -22.39 -64.08 46.98
CA SER A 265 -23.56 -64.13 47.88
C SER A 265 -24.58 -65.18 47.46
N THR A 266 -24.80 -65.36 46.16
CA THR A 266 -25.74 -66.34 45.61
C THR A 266 -25.18 -66.94 44.33
N LEU A 267 -25.37 -68.24 44.15
CA LEU A 267 -25.07 -68.95 42.91
C LEU A 267 -26.30 -69.75 42.50
N THR A 268 -26.85 -69.46 41.33
CA THR A 268 -27.87 -70.29 40.69
C THR A 268 -27.23 -71.02 39.52
N ALA A 269 -26.97 -72.31 39.69
CA ALA A 269 -26.35 -73.16 38.67
C ALA A 269 -27.15 -74.45 38.50
N THR A 270 -27.23 -74.97 37.27
CA THR A 270 -27.85 -76.27 36.98
C THR A 270 -26.98 -77.44 37.45
N SER A 271 -25.66 -77.27 37.46
CA SER A 271 -24.69 -78.22 37.98
C SER A 271 -23.51 -77.48 38.59
N ILE A 272 -23.03 -77.96 39.74
CA ILE A 272 -21.80 -77.53 40.38
C ILE A 272 -20.94 -78.78 40.53
N THR A 273 -19.77 -78.79 39.89
CA THR A 273 -18.82 -79.91 39.94
C THR A 273 -17.53 -79.46 40.62
N GLY A 274 -16.94 -80.31 41.47
CA GLY A 274 -15.68 -80.03 42.17
C GLY A 274 -15.69 -80.52 43.61
N THR A 275 -14.69 -80.13 44.39
CA THR A 275 -14.56 -80.49 45.81
C THR A 275 -14.81 -79.27 46.70
N LEU A 276 -15.65 -79.39 47.72
CA LEU A 276 -15.73 -78.40 48.81
C LEU A 276 -14.69 -78.76 49.87
N GLN A 277 -13.76 -77.86 50.18
CA GLN A 277 -12.58 -78.18 51.00
C GLN A 277 -12.73 -77.86 52.50
N THR A 278 -13.75 -77.09 52.92
CA THR A 278 -13.92 -76.75 54.35
C THR A 278 -14.61 -77.89 55.10
N ALA A 279 -14.02 -78.35 56.20
CA ALA A 279 -14.55 -79.45 57.02
C ALA A 279 -15.92 -79.13 57.67
N ALA A 280 -16.21 -77.85 57.91
CA ALA A 280 -17.52 -77.38 58.38
C ALA A 280 -18.20 -76.58 57.28
N GLN A 281 -19.45 -76.93 56.98
CA GLN A 281 -20.30 -76.29 55.96
C GLN A 281 -21.66 -75.91 56.59
N PRO A 282 -21.68 -75.10 57.66
CA PRO A 282 -22.88 -74.87 58.47
C PRO A 282 -24.04 -74.23 57.69
N ASN A 283 -23.73 -73.59 56.56
CA ASN A 283 -24.72 -72.91 55.71
C ASN A 283 -25.28 -73.81 54.60
N ILE A 284 -24.86 -75.08 54.50
CA ILE A 284 -25.52 -76.06 53.63
C ILE A 284 -26.69 -76.65 54.42
N THR A 285 -27.90 -76.17 54.15
CA THR A 285 -29.13 -76.57 54.85
C THR A 285 -29.91 -77.66 54.12
N SER A 286 -29.55 -77.94 52.86
CA SER A 286 -30.13 -79.02 52.05
C SER A 286 -29.14 -79.44 50.97
N ILE A 287 -29.03 -80.74 50.72
CA ILE A 287 -28.33 -81.33 49.57
C ILE A 287 -29.34 -82.16 48.78
N GLY A 288 -29.14 -82.25 47.46
CA GLY A 288 -29.91 -83.17 46.61
C GLY A 288 -29.52 -84.64 46.85
N THR A 289 -29.52 -85.45 45.80
CA THR A 289 -29.10 -86.85 45.88
C THR A 289 -27.58 -86.98 46.00
N LEU A 290 -27.10 -87.56 47.09
CA LEU A 290 -25.70 -87.94 47.28
C LEU A 290 -25.48 -89.36 46.74
N SER A 291 -24.74 -89.50 45.65
CA SER A 291 -24.25 -90.82 45.21
C SER A 291 -22.85 -91.02 45.78
N ALA A 292 -22.75 -91.77 46.87
CA ALA A 292 -21.45 -92.16 47.41
C ALA A 292 -20.88 -93.33 46.59
N ASN A 293 -19.61 -93.27 46.21
CA ASN A 293 -18.89 -94.43 45.70
C ASN A 293 -18.61 -95.35 46.91
N SER A 294 -19.45 -96.36 47.12
CA SER A 294 -19.26 -97.35 48.17
C SER A 294 -17.93 -98.09 47.96
N TYR A 295 -16.90 -97.79 48.76
CA TYR A 295 -15.80 -98.73 48.95
C TYR A 295 -16.33 -99.79 49.92
N GLU A 296 -16.65 -100.99 49.41
CA GLU A 296 -16.95 -102.14 50.27
C GLU A 296 -15.73 -102.42 51.15
N HIS A 297 -15.87 -102.14 52.44
CA HIS A 297 -14.86 -102.47 53.43
C HIS A 297 -15.03 -103.95 53.79
N TYR A 298 -14.29 -104.84 53.11
CA TYR A 298 -14.26 -106.26 53.44
C TYR A 298 -13.53 -106.45 54.77
N TRP A 299 -14.28 -106.63 55.85
CA TRP A 299 -13.73 -107.11 57.12
C TRP A 299 -13.50 -108.62 57.00
N TYR A 300 -12.23 -109.04 56.92
CA TYR A 300 -11.86 -110.44 57.18
C TYR A 300 -11.76 -110.64 58.69
N SER A 301 -12.78 -111.26 59.30
CA SER A 301 -12.67 -111.80 60.66
C SER A 301 -11.99 -113.18 60.60
N SER A 302 -10.72 -113.27 60.99
CA SER A 302 -10.08 -114.54 61.28
C SER A 302 -10.54 -115.02 62.67
N ASP A 303 -11.56 -115.89 62.69
CA ASP A 303 -11.90 -116.66 63.89
C ASP A 303 -11.25 -118.05 63.80
N SER A 304 -10.40 -118.37 64.76
CA SER A 304 -10.05 -119.76 65.07
C SER A 304 -9.62 -119.88 66.54
N GLY A 305 -10.65 -119.98 67.39
CA GLY A 305 -10.76 -120.82 68.59
C GLY A 305 -9.50 -121.23 69.37
N SER A 306 -9.46 -120.81 70.64
CA SER A 306 -8.69 -121.45 71.71
C SER A 306 -9.53 -122.53 72.41
N ALA A 307 -8.98 -123.74 72.55
CA ALA A 307 -9.31 -124.66 73.65
C ALA A 307 -8.28 -124.48 74.77
#